data_AF-A0A3D1S1M6-F1
#
_entry.id   AF-A0A3D1S1M6-F1
#
_cell.length_a   1.000
_cell.length_b   1.000
_cell.length_c   1.000
_cell.angle_alpha   90.00
_cell.angle_beta   90.00
_cell.angle_gamma   90.00
#
_symmetry.space_group_name_H-M   'P 1'
#
loop_
_entity.id
_entity.type
_entity.pdbx_description
1 polymer ?
#
loop_
_entity_poly.entity_id
_entity_poly.type
_entity_poly.pdbx_seq_one_letter_code
_entity_poly.pdbx_strand_id
1 'polypeptide(L)'
;MWLVLRPEHKIHLSQDAFAQAGIDVIGLALQTVLPKDNVQEIVTQQDFIHTDVIIFTSQMAAQLALPFIGDLPNHTYIYAIGKSTFQTLAQWTEQYPFWCNSHQMIVPPVAQQTSEGILQLPSLQQLAGKRALIIKGERGRSTLTE
;
A
#
# COMPACT_ATOMS: atom_id res chain seq x y z
N MET A 1 21.51 9.36 -24.56
CA MET A 1 20.44 10.18 -23.97
C MET A 1 19.16 9.36 -23.94
N TRP A 2 18.76 8.88 -22.77
CA TRP A 2 17.50 8.15 -22.60
C TRP A 2 16.44 9.03 -21.96
N LEU A 3 15.17 8.75 -22.21
CA LEU A 3 14.05 9.39 -21.53
C LEU A 3 13.43 8.37 -20.55
N VAL A 4 13.32 8.75 -19.29
CA VAL A 4 12.70 7.93 -18.25
C VAL A 4 11.35 8.54 -17.91
N LEU A 5 10.29 7.76 -18.09
CA LEU A 5 8.91 8.17 -17.83
C LEU A 5 8.37 7.44 -16.63
N ARG A 6 8.22 8.15 -15.51
CA ARG A 6 7.67 7.59 -14.26
C ARG A 6 6.76 8.60 -13.58
N PRO A 7 5.91 8.16 -12.62
CA PRO A 7 5.19 9.08 -11.77
C PRO A 7 6.14 10.05 -11.05
N GLU A 8 5.67 11.27 -10.81
CA GLU A 8 6.41 12.37 -10.20
C GLU A 8 7.18 11.93 -8.94
N HIS A 9 6.52 11.27 -7.99
CA HIS A 9 7.12 10.80 -6.74
C HIS A 9 8.19 9.69 -6.90
N LYS A 10 8.41 9.16 -8.12
CA LYS A 10 9.42 8.12 -8.40
C LYS A 10 10.51 8.56 -9.36
N ILE A 11 10.38 9.73 -9.99
CA ILE A 11 11.25 10.11 -11.10
C ILE A 11 12.70 10.32 -10.62
N HIS A 12 12.88 11.02 -9.51
CA HIS A 12 14.19 11.31 -8.92
C HIS A 12 14.95 10.03 -8.54
N LEU A 13 14.30 9.11 -7.80
CA LEU A 13 14.92 7.83 -7.42
C LEU A 13 15.40 7.02 -8.63
N SER A 14 14.67 7.09 -9.75
CA SER A 14 15.12 6.45 -10.98
C SER A 14 16.30 7.17 -11.63
N GLN A 15 16.28 8.50 -11.70
CA GLN A 15 17.41 9.27 -12.23
C GLN A 15 18.69 9.01 -11.44
N ASP A 16 18.60 8.97 -10.11
CA ASP A 16 19.75 8.67 -9.24
C ASP A 16 20.30 7.26 -9.50
N ALA A 17 19.43 6.26 -9.65
CA ALA A 17 19.84 4.89 -9.96
C ALA A 17 20.53 4.79 -11.34
N PHE A 18 20.04 5.51 -12.35
CA PHE A 18 20.68 5.56 -13.66
C PHE A 18 22.02 6.29 -13.62
N ALA A 19 22.11 7.40 -12.88
CA ALA A 19 23.35 8.16 -12.72
C ALA A 19 24.44 7.31 -12.03
N GLN A 20 24.07 6.54 -11.00
CA GLN A 20 24.97 5.60 -10.32
C GLN A 20 25.47 4.48 -11.25
N ALA A 21 24.68 4.11 -12.26
CA ALA A 21 25.07 3.15 -13.29
C ALA A 21 25.85 3.78 -14.46
N GLY A 22 26.12 5.08 -14.43
CA GLY A 22 26.80 5.81 -15.52
C GLY A 22 25.94 6.00 -16.77
N ILE A 23 24.61 5.94 -16.64
CA ILE A 23 23.67 6.06 -17.77
C ILE A 23 23.06 7.45 -17.75
N ASP A 24 23.24 8.20 -18.85
CA ASP A 24 22.69 9.54 -19.02
C ASP A 24 21.20 9.51 -19.41
N VAL A 25 20.37 10.06 -18.53
CA VAL A 25 18.90 10.05 -18.65
C VAL A 25 18.26 11.39 -18.30
N ILE A 26 17.22 11.75 -19.06
CA ILE A 26 16.30 12.84 -18.72
C ILE A 26 15.06 12.21 -18.08
N GLY A 27 14.75 12.62 -16.84
CA GLY A 27 13.51 12.24 -16.18
C GLY A 27 12.37 13.17 -16.58
N LEU A 28 11.26 12.60 -17.06
CA LEU A 28 10.03 13.34 -17.33
C LEU A 28 8.85 12.67 -16.62
N ALA A 29 8.27 13.38 -15.66
CA ALA A 29 7.09 12.92 -14.96
C ALA A 29 5.83 13.21 -15.79
N LEU A 30 5.15 12.15 -16.25
CA LEU A 30 3.90 12.26 -17.03
C LEU A 30 2.65 11.98 -16.18
N GLN A 31 2.83 11.60 -14.92
CA GLN A 31 1.76 11.21 -14.03
C GLN A 31 2.03 11.75 -12.64
N THR A 32 1.00 12.30 -12.03
CA THR A 32 0.98 12.61 -10.60
C THR A 32 -0.19 11.87 -9.96
N VAL A 33 -0.09 11.65 -8.64
CA VAL A 33 -1.16 11.05 -7.87
C VAL A 33 -1.71 12.13 -6.95
N LEU A 34 -2.98 12.45 -7.14
CA LEU A 34 -3.68 13.39 -6.29
C LEU A 34 -4.55 12.63 -5.29
N PRO A 35 -4.64 13.10 -4.03
CA PRO A 35 -5.63 12.59 -3.10
C PRO A 35 -7.04 12.90 -3.62
N LYS A 36 -8.03 12.10 -3.23
CA LYS A 36 -9.42 12.53 -3.34
C LYS A 36 -9.71 13.60 -2.31
N ASP A 37 -10.55 14.57 -2.64
CA ASP A 37 -10.89 15.67 -1.72
C ASP A 37 -11.51 15.17 -0.40
N ASN A 38 -12.13 13.97 -0.44
CA ASN A 38 -12.85 13.38 0.68
C ASN A 38 -12.18 12.09 1.23
N VAL A 39 -10.84 11.95 1.14
CA VAL A 39 -10.15 10.75 1.69
C VAL A 39 -10.53 10.51 3.16
N GLN A 40 -10.53 11.55 4.00
CA GLN A 40 -10.90 11.42 5.41
C GLN A 40 -12.30 10.84 5.59
N GLU A 41 -13.29 11.37 4.89
CA GLU A 41 -14.67 10.88 4.95
C GLU A 41 -14.77 9.42 4.50
N ILE A 42 -14.14 9.08 3.35
CA ILE A 42 -14.13 7.72 2.82
C ILE A 42 -13.57 6.73 3.85
N VAL A 43 -12.46 7.08 4.49
CA VAL A 43 -11.79 6.21 5.47
C VAL A 43 -12.61 6.11 6.75
N THR A 44 -13.04 7.23 7.33
CA THR A 44 -13.80 7.24 8.59
C THR A 44 -15.16 6.55 8.52
N GLN A 45 -15.76 6.43 7.33
CA GLN A 45 -16.99 5.66 7.11
C GLN A 45 -16.77 4.15 7.09
N GLN A 46 -15.53 3.66 7.02
CA GLN A 46 -15.26 2.22 7.03
C GLN A 46 -15.31 1.65 8.43
N ASP A 47 -15.85 0.44 8.52
CA ASP A 47 -15.96 -0.32 9.77
C ASP A 47 -14.67 -1.12 10.03
N PHE A 48 -13.65 -0.43 10.53
CA PHE A 48 -12.37 -1.05 10.89
C PHE A 48 -12.48 -2.00 12.10
N ILE A 49 -13.48 -1.80 12.98
CA ILE A 49 -13.66 -2.60 14.20
C ILE A 49 -14.04 -4.04 13.88
N HIS A 50 -14.84 -4.25 12.85
CA HIS A 50 -15.27 -5.58 12.40
C HIS A 50 -14.49 -6.09 11.18
N THR A 51 -13.36 -5.47 10.86
CA THR A 51 -12.55 -5.89 9.72
C THR A 51 -11.47 -6.88 10.14
N ASP A 52 -11.51 -8.08 9.58
CA ASP A 52 -10.52 -9.13 9.84
C ASP A 52 -9.24 -8.93 9.04
N VAL A 53 -9.33 -8.30 7.85
CA VAL A 53 -8.20 -8.17 6.92
C VAL A 53 -8.18 -6.81 6.26
N ILE A 54 -7.03 -6.15 6.25
CA ILE A 54 -6.80 -4.89 5.53
C ILE A 54 -5.64 -5.07 4.56
N ILE A 55 -5.84 -4.75 3.29
CA ILE A 55 -4.84 -4.89 2.23
C ILE A 55 -4.49 -3.51 1.67
N PHE A 56 -3.26 -3.05 1.89
CA PHE A 56 -2.74 -1.81 1.32
C PHE A 56 -2.03 -2.09 0.00
N THR A 57 -2.62 -1.64 -1.11
CA THR A 57 -2.14 -1.98 -2.46
C THR A 57 -0.97 -1.14 -2.96
N SER A 58 -0.68 -0.02 -2.30
CA SER A 58 0.43 0.86 -2.66
C SER A 58 0.84 1.76 -1.50
N GLN A 59 2.07 2.23 -1.54
CA GLN A 59 2.60 3.25 -0.63
C GLN A 59 1.71 4.49 -0.55
N MET A 60 1.30 5.05 -1.69
CA MET A 60 0.49 6.27 -1.70
C MET A 60 -0.88 6.05 -1.03
N ALA A 61 -1.51 4.90 -1.27
CA ALA A 61 -2.78 4.56 -0.63
C ALA A 61 -2.62 4.44 0.90
N ALA A 62 -1.49 3.89 1.37
CA ALA A 62 -1.17 3.87 2.80
C ALA A 62 -0.96 5.28 3.35
N GLN A 63 -0.07 6.08 2.75
CA GLN A 63 0.24 7.44 3.19
C GLN A 63 -1.01 8.33 3.32
N LEU A 64 -1.95 8.20 2.39
CA LEU A 64 -3.18 9.00 2.40
C LEU A 64 -4.24 8.49 3.38
N ALA A 65 -4.33 7.19 3.62
CA ALA A 65 -5.39 6.62 4.45
C ALA A 65 -5.02 6.58 5.94
N LEU A 66 -3.77 6.23 6.27
CA LEU A 66 -3.30 6.00 7.64
C LEU A 66 -3.68 7.11 8.65
N PRO A 67 -3.58 8.42 8.32
CA PRO A 67 -3.94 9.48 9.27
C PRO A 67 -5.39 9.46 9.76
N PHE A 68 -6.26 8.72 9.07
CA PHE A 68 -7.69 8.65 9.36
C PHE A 68 -8.14 7.27 9.86
N ILE A 69 -7.21 6.31 9.96
CA ILE A 69 -7.48 4.98 10.51
C ILE A 69 -7.16 5.01 12.00
N GLY A 70 -8.17 4.78 12.85
CA GLY A 70 -7.99 4.65 14.28
C GLY A 70 -7.24 3.38 14.68
N ASP A 71 -7.10 3.15 15.98
CA ASP A 71 -6.47 1.92 16.50
C ASP A 71 -7.22 0.68 16.01
N LEU A 72 -6.47 -0.28 15.48
CA LEU A 72 -7.00 -1.50 14.89
C LEU A 72 -7.16 -2.60 15.97
N PRO A 73 -8.23 -3.40 15.89
CA PRO A 73 -8.41 -4.54 16.77
C PRO A 73 -7.30 -5.60 16.69
N ASN A 74 -7.07 -6.31 17.79
CA ASN A 74 -6.08 -7.41 17.87
C ASN A 74 -6.40 -8.64 16.97
N HIS A 75 -7.52 -8.66 16.24
CA HIS A 75 -7.84 -9.72 15.27
C HIS A 75 -7.59 -9.32 13.80
N THR A 76 -7.33 -8.04 13.52
CA THR A 76 -7.20 -7.51 12.16
C THR A 76 -5.83 -7.81 11.56
N TYR A 77 -5.74 -8.54 10.46
CA TYR A 77 -4.49 -8.77 9.73
C TYR A 77 -4.25 -7.68 8.68
N ILE A 78 -3.02 -7.17 8.59
CA ILE A 78 -2.64 -6.09 7.67
C ILE A 78 -1.64 -6.63 6.64
N TYR A 79 -1.96 -6.46 5.36
CA TYR A 79 -1.12 -6.88 4.25
C TYR A 79 -0.59 -5.67 3.50
N ALA A 80 0.73 -5.63 3.33
CA ALA A 80 1.40 -4.60 2.55
C ALA A 80 1.81 -5.15 1.17
N ILE A 81 1.25 -4.60 0.09
CA ILE A 81 1.67 -4.98 -1.26
C ILE A 81 2.96 -4.24 -1.62
N GLY A 82 4.09 -4.94 -1.50
CA GLY A 82 5.40 -4.45 -1.91
C GLY A 82 6.20 -3.77 -0.79
N LYS A 83 7.53 -3.76 -0.98
CA LYS A 83 8.49 -3.26 0.03
C LYS A 83 8.20 -1.83 0.50
N SER A 84 7.92 -0.89 -0.40
CA SER A 84 7.74 0.52 -0.01
C SER A 84 6.43 0.76 0.76
N THR A 85 5.39 -0.02 0.45
CA THR A 85 4.15 -0.03 1.22
C THR A 85 4.42 -0.52 2.64
N PHE A 86 5.15 -1.63 2.80
CA PHE A 86 5.50 -2.15 4.12
C PHE A 86 6.32 -1.15 4.93
N GLN A 87 7.33 -0.53 4.32
CA GLN A 87 8.15 0.49 4.99
C GLN A 87 7.30 1.66 5.50
N THR A 88 6.30 2.08 4.73
CA THR A 88 5.38 3.14 5.14
C THR A 88 4.57 2.73 6.37
N LEU A 89 4.01 1.52 6.37
CA LEU A 89 3.26 1.00 7.50
C LEU A 89 4.15 0.83 8.73
N ALA A 90 5.38 0.31 8.57
CA ALA A 90 6.33 0.13 9.67
C ALA A 90 6.72 1.46 10.33
N GLN A 91 7.00 2.50 9.52
CA GLN A 91 7.26 3.85 10.01
C GLN A 91 6.05 4.43 10.76
N TRP A 92 4.85 4.19 10.26
CA TRP A 92 3.62 4.60 10.94
C TRP A 92 3.47 3.91 12.28
N THR A 93 3.65 2.59 12.35
CA THR A 93 3.60 1.83 13.59
C THR A 93 4.69 2.25 14.58
N GLU A 94 5.88 2.63 14.11
CA GLU A 94 6.94 3.17 14.98
C GLU A 94 6.51 4.49 15.63
N GLN A 95 5.84 5.37 14.89
CA GLN A 95 5.29 6.62 15.39
C GLN A 95 4.04 6.43 16.28
N TYR A 96 3.22 5.42 15.95
CA TYR A 96 1.95 5.11 16.61
C TYR A 96 1.90 3.62 17.00
N PRO A 97 2.62 3.20 18.06
CA PRO A 97 2.82 1.78 18.39
C PRO A 97 1.52 1.05 18.75
N PHE A 98 0.51 1.77 19.25
CA PHE A 98 -0.79 1.21 19.61
C PHE A 98 -1.74 1.04 18.41
N TRP A 99 -1.40 1.62 17.25
CA TRP A 99 -2.25 1.60 16.06
C TRP A 99 -2.56 0.18 15.56
N CYS A 100 -1.60 -0.75 15.63
CA CYS A 100 -1.78 -2.13 15.15
C CYS A 100 -1.05 -3.19 16.00
N ASN A 101 -0.83 -2.89 17.28
CA ASN A 101 -0.23 -3.72 18.35
C ASN A 101 0.58 -4.96 17.88
N SER A 102 1.83 -4.72 17.48
CA SER A 102 2.99 -5.62 17.25
C SER A 102 2.87 -7.01 16.55
N HIS A 103 1.70 -7.52 16.15
CA HIS A 103 1.60 -8.91 15.62
C HIS A 103 0.79 -9.09 14.33
N GLN A 104 0.56 -8.04 13.54
CA GLN A 104 -0.45 -8.12 12.47
C GLN A 104 0.01 -7.71 11.08
N MET A 105 1.25 -7.24 10.92
CA MET A 105 1.72 -6.77 9.62
C MET A 105 2.44 -7.88 8.86
N ILE A 106 1.86 -8.30 7.74
CA ILE A 106 2.38 -9.36 6.88
C ILE A 106 2.95 -8.74 5.61
N VAL A 107 4.21 -9.06 5.32
CA VAL A 107 4.83 -8.82 4.01
C VAL A 107 4.74 -10.11 3.21
N PRO A 108 4.01 -10.13 2.09
CA PRO A 108 4.04 -11.27 1.18
C PRO A 108 5.47 -11.55 0.71
N PRO A 109 5.84 -12.83 0.51
CA PRO A 109 7.09 -13.20 -0.14
C PRO A 109 7.30 -12.41 -1.43
N VAL A 110 8.55 -12.11 -1.79
CA VAL A 110 8.87 -11.25 -2.96
C VAL A 110 8.16 -11.71 -4.24
N ALA A 111 8.12 -13.03 -4.49
CA ALA A 111 7.43 -13.62 -5.64
C ALA A 111 5.91 -13.38 -5.66
N GLN A 112 5.33 -13.02 -4.52
CA GLN A 112 3.90 -12.82 -4.30
C GLN A 112 3.53 -11.34 -4.01
N GLN A 113 4.45 -10.39 -4.20
CA GLN A 113 4.16 -8.94 -4.04
C GLN A 113 3.41 -8.33 -5.25
N THR A 114 2.65 -9.16 -5.96
CA THR A 114 1.69 -8.78 -7.01
C THR A 114 0.26 -8.92 -6.46
N SER A 115 -0.75 -8.43 -7.19
CA SER A 115 -2.13 -8.62 -6.71
C SER A 115 -2.54 -10.08 -6.76
N GLU A 116 -2.12 -10.77 -7.81
CA GLU A 116 -2.37 -12.18 -8.05
C GLU A 116 -1.66 -13.05 -7.02
N GLY A 117 -0.40 -12.70 -6.67
CA GLY A 117 0.40 -13.43 -5.70
C GLY A 117 -0.18 -13.38 -4.27
N ILE A 118 -0.88 -12.30 -3.93
CA ILE A 118 -1.50 -12.14 -2.62
C ILE A 118 -2.73 -13.02 -2.46
N LEU A 119 -3.53 -13.18 -3.52
CA LEU A 119 -4.66 -14.12 -3.50
C LEU A 119 -4.22 -15.58 -3.30
N GLN A 120 -2.94 -15.88 -3.57
CA GLN A 120 -2.35 -17.19 -3.33
C GLN A 120 -1.85 -17.39 -1.89
N LEU A 121 -1.91 -16.36 -1.03
CA LEU A 121 -1.52 -16.51 0.37
C LEU A 121 -2.54 -17.41 1.09
N PRO A 122 -2.12 -18.49 1.77
CA PRO A 122 -3.04 -19.39 2.45
C PRO A 122 -3.98 -18.69 3.43
N SER A 123 -3.50 -17.62 4.09
CA SER A 123 -4.28 -16.80 5.01
C SER A 123 -5.38 -15.97 4.35
N LEU A 124 -5.29 -15.73 3.04
CA LEU A 124 -6.29 -15.02 2.23
C LEU A 124 -7.17 -15.97 1.40
N GLN A 125 -6.85 -17.27 1.36
CA GLN A 125 -7.71 -18.28 0.74
C GLN A 125 -8.87 -18.70 1.66
N GLN A 126 -8.79 -18.42 2.96
CA GLN A 126 -9.82 -18.73 3.97
C GLN A 126 -10.50 -17.45 4.49
N LEU A 127 -11.11 -16.70 3.58
CA LEU A 127 -11.86 -15.47 3.89
C LEU A 127 -13.38 -15.68 4.01
N ALA A 128 -13.87 -16.92 3.88
CA ALA A 128 -15.30 -17.20 4.02
C ALA A 128 -15.80 -16.74 5.40
N GLY A 129 -16.78 -15.84 5.40
CA GLY A 129 -17.34 -15.24 6.63
C GLY A 129 -16.50 -14.12 7.25
N LYS A 130 -15.38 -13.73 6.65
CA LYS A 130 -14.52 -12.64 7.11
C LYS A 130 -14.75 -11.36 6.31
N ARG A 131 -14.47 -10.21 6.92
CA ARG A 131 -14.53 -8.89 6.29
C ARG A 131 -13.14 -8.44 5.90
N ALA A 132 -12.96 -8.14 4.60
CA ALA A 132 -11.72 -7.63 4.05
C ALA A 132 -11.91 -6.21 3.50
N LEU A 133 -11.00 -5.31 3.84
CA LEU A 133 -10.91 -3.96 3.28
C LEU A 133 -9.68 -3.84 2.39
N ILE A 134 -9.86 -3.33 1.18
CA ILE A 134 -8.76 -3.07 0.24
C ILE A 134 -8.58 -1.57 0.10
N ILE A 135 -7.42 -1.08 0.52
CA ILE A 135 -7.04 0.33 0.44
C ILE A 135 -6.23 0.54 -0.84
N LYS A 136 -6.87 1.17 -1.83
CA LYS A 136 -6.31 1.38 -3.16
C LYS A 136 -6.68 2.74 -3.74
N GLY A 137 -5.93 3.15 -4.77
CA GLY A 137 -6.33 4.26 -5.63
C GLY A 137 -7.54 3.88 -6.49
N GLU A 138 -8.28 4.88 -6.97
CA GLU A 138 -9.52 4.71 -7.74
C GLU A 138 -9.36 3.73 -8.91
N ARG A 139 -8.30 3.90 -9.72
CA ARG A 139 -7.91 2.98 -10.81
C ARG A 139 -6.82 1.96 -10.44
N GLY A 140 -6.61 1.72 -9.15
CA GLY A 140 -5.70 0.69 -8.65
C GLY A 140 -6.16 -0.73 -9.03
N ARG A 141 -5.30 -1.73 -8.77
CA ARG A 141 -5.47 -3.14 -9.18
C ARG A 141 -6.86 -3.68 -8.82
N SER A 142 -7.66 -4.02 -9.83
CA SER A 142 -9.04 -4.54 -9.69
C SER A 142 -9.12 -6.05 -9.50
N THR A 143 -8.04 -6.78 -9.82
CA THR A 143 -7.97 -8.24 -9.67
C THR A 143 -8.17 -8.73 -8.23
N LEU A 144 -8.08 -7.85 -7.23
CA LEU A 144 -8.30 -8.20 -5.82
C LEU A 144 -9.77 -8.11 -5.40
N THR A 145 -10.62 -7.51 -6.22
CA THR A 145 -12.05 -7.30 -5.94
C THR A 145 -12.97 -8.20 -6.77
N GLU A 146 -12.42 -8.89 -7.77
CA GLU A 146 -13.09 -9.90 -8.59
C GLU A 146 -12.77 -11.31 -8.06
#